data_AF-A0A9P4PSY6-F1
#
_entry.id   AF-A0A9P4PSY6-F1
#
_cell.length_a   1.000
_cell.length_b   1.000
_cell.length_c   1.000
_cell.angle_alpha   90.00
_cell.angle_beta   90.00
_cell.angle_gamma   90.00
#
_symmetry.space_group_name_H-M   'P 1'
#
loop_
_entity.id
_entity.type
_entity.pdbx_description
1 polymer ?
#
loop_
_entity_poly.entity_id
_entity_poly.type
_entity_poly.pdbx_seq_one_letter_code
_entity_poly.pdbx_strand_id
1 'polypeptide(L)'
;MAMRWAFDAHWRNLKDRFEGFVHRYWAVEVVAIILALLSFFPVFYILGVFVVAGEEFVEAIGKLRWRLSQPRRHLLSETEVAKRRETKLKRDEVKALPKMRPRALTLRSDDGTPALKDELRTHDRSRVKQNTVDQLGACDLWRFPFEVRETIWKYAVGGNHVHIVKRRQRWGSVYCPAKDPTDPVHRDFCTRRDEDGYHVMSAWPTDTKPLALLRYSECIDFLYSHNTFAFDDSALLCAFLGSVLPSRACIITSFHLVPVLERDWDSFSHRDVFVAVQLSIASFPHLGRFLDVLEQHPTIHSLTITPKFGLDFAPTCHRQVIPAYIHEFTHKLNLLKASTPVTLAWPEEPTGYVLYTSVATMMALSPSYWGREMYLPPANSRNFHLRMIPWQSPTGFMAFFIPFDVRCLHCASYTIIRRGTGGRAEVSFLPLSLSCTPPENVTLSQVLIRYWTFHVFCGGWIEFQYHGGRKEWSVLQGAQIIPAEEADRHLAEKEGLERQYPPAENPHERLKGITVGNVLDRVGVHRYGMRDIIDEPTMDAYYRNVGWQTGQAQGT
;
A
#
# COMPACT_ATOMS: atom_id res chain seq x y z
N MET A 1 -47.03 15.85 -8.68
CA MET A 1 -46.59 17.12 -8.03
C MET A 1 -47.70 17.82 -7.26
N ALA A 2 -48.89 18.06 -7.84
CA ALA A 2 -49.98 18.78 -7.18
C ALA A 2 -50.45 18.20 -5.83
N MET A 3 -50.54 16.87 -5.72
CA MET A 3 -50.91 16.19 -4.45
C MET A 3 -49.90 16.42 -3.32
N ARG A 4 -48.59 16.44 -3.64
CA ARG A 4 -47.54 16.66 -2.64
C ARG A 4 -47.58 18.10 -2.12
N TRP A 5 -47.80 19.06 -3.02
CA TRP A 5 -47.93 20.46 -2.65
C TRP A 5 -49.16 20.74 -1.78
N ALA A 6 -50.30 20.11 -2.09
CA ALA A 6 -51.50 20.20 -1.27
C ALA A 6 -51.32 19.58 0.12
N PHE A 7 -50.61 18.44 0.21
CA PHE A 7 -50.25 17.83 1.48
C PHE A 7 -49.32 18.73 2.31
N ASP A 8 -48.27 19.28 1.71
CA ASP A 8 -47.31 20.15 2.40
C ASP A 8 -47.93 21.47 2.86
N ALA A 9 -48.91 22.01 2.12
CA ALA A 9 -49.66 23.20 2.51
C ALA A 9 -50.63 22.91 3.68
N HIS A 10 -51.34 21.77 3.65
CA HIS A 10 -52.20 21.36 4.75
C HIS A 10 -51.41 20.98 6.01
N TRP A 11 -50.25 20.34 5.86
CA TRP A 11 -49.38 19.99 6.96
C TRP A 11 -48.81 21.23 7.67
N ARG A 12 -48.38 22.24 6.91
CA ARG A 12 -47.94 23.53 7.48
C ARG A 12 -49.06 24.25 8.24
N ASN A 13 -50.25 24.34 7.66
CA ASN A 13 -51.40 24.95 8.34
C ASN A 13 -51.83 24.18 9.60
N LEU A 14 -51.74 22.84 9.58
CA LEU A 14 -51.99 22.02 10.75
C LEU A 14 -50.94 22.29 11.83
N LYS A 15 -49.65 22.34 11.44
CA LYS A 15 -48.53 22.63 12.34
C LYS A 15 -48.65 24.00 13.00
N ASP A 16 -48.96 25.05 12.24
CA ASP A 16 -49.07 26.42 12.77
C ASP A 16 -50.26 26.56 13.74
N ARG A 17 -51.40 25.91 13.43
CA ARG A 17 -52.54 25.84 14.36
C ARG A 17 -52.22 25.03 15.61
N PHE A 18 -51.42 23.97 15.46
CA PHE A 18 -50.97 23.15 16.57
C PHE A 18 -50.03 23.97 17.47
N GLU A 19 -48.97 24.58 16.92
CA GLU A 19 -48.03 25.44 17.67
C GLU A 19 -48.74 26.58 18.42
N GLY A 20 -49.76 27.22 17.83
CA GLY A 20 -50.55 28.25 18.51
C GLY A 20 -51.45 27.74 19.65
N PHE A 21 -51.95 26.50 19.54
CA PHE A 21 -52.73 25.85 20.59
C PHE A 21 -51.84 25.35 21.75
N VAL A 22 -50.69 24.77 21.39
CA VAL A 22 -49.60 24.31 22.27
C VAL A 22 -49.10 25.43 23.18
N HIS A 23 -48.83 26.60 22.60
CA HIS A 23 -48.36 27.76 23.37
C HIS A 23 -49.38 28.26 24.42
N ARG A 24 -50.68 27.95 24.24
CA ARG A 24 -51.78 28.44 25.06
C ARG A 24 -52.19 27.46 26.16
N TYR A 25 -51.88 26.16 26.04
CA TYR A 25 -52.29 25.11 26.98
C TYR A 25 -51.22 24.02 27.22
N TRP A 26 -49.97 24.43 27.46
CA TRP A 26 -48.81 23.52 27.56
C TRP A 26 -49.01 22.34 28.53
N ALA A 27 -49.71 22.54 29.66
CA ALA A 27 -49.97 21.47 30.64
C ALA A 27 -50.98 20.43 30.13
N VAL A 28 -51.99 20.85 29.38
CA VAL A 28 -52.99 19.95 28.77
C VAL A 28 -52.34 19.16 27.64
N GLU A 29 -51.40 19.77 26.92
CA GLU A 29 -50.62 19.14 25.87
C GLU A 29 -49.66 18.08 26.40
N VAL A 30 -48.90 18.35 27.47
CA VAL A 30 -48.02 17.34 28.06
C VAL A 30 -48.84 16.12 28.49
N VAL A 31 -50.01 16.33 29.09
CA VAL A 31 -50.92 15.23 29.46
C VAL A 31 -51.48 14.51 28.23
N ALA A 32 -51.93 15.24 27.20
CA ALA A 32 -52.45 14.64 25.98
C ALA A 32 -51.38 13.88 25.18
N ILE A 33 -50.15 14.39 25.12
CA ILE A 33 -48.99 13.74 24.50
C ILE A 33 -48.60 12.50 25.31
N ILE A 34 -48.57 12.56 26.64
CA ILE A 34 -48.30 11.38 27.47
C ILE A 34 -49.38 10.31 27.26
N LEU A 35 -50.66 10.68 27.24
CA LEU A 35 -51.77 9.75 27.01
C LEU A 35 -51.77 9.18 25.59
N ALA A 36 -51.47 10.00 24.57
CA ALA A 36 -51.32 9.56 23.19
C ALA A 36 -50.11 8.63 23.04
N LEU A 37 -48.94 9.01 23.58
CA LEU A 37 -47.74 8.18 23.56
C LEU A 37 -47.97 6.86 24.29
N LEU A 38 -48.67 6.84 25.43
CA LEU A 38 -49.05 5.59 26.11
C LEU A 38 -49.98 4.73 25.26
N SER A 39 -50.90 5.34 24.50
CA SER A 39 -51.83 4.63 23.62
C SER A 39 -51.16 4.10 22.34
N PHE A 40 -50.15 4.80 21.82
CA PHE A 40 -49.39 4.42 20.62
C PHE A 40 -48.10 3.65 20.93
N PHE A 41 -47.65 3.61 22.19
CA PHE A 41 -46.47 2.85 22.61
C PHE A 41 -46.52 1.37 22.18
N PRO A 42 -47.65 0.65 22.31
CA PRO A 42 -47.73 -0.73 21.82
C PRO A 42 -47.52 -0.81 20.31
N VAL A 43 -48.04 0.15 19.54
CA VAL A 43 -47.91 0.19 18.08
C VAL A 43 -46.46 0.48 17.68
N PHE A 44 -45.82 1.47 18.28
CA PHE A 44 -44.41 1.79 18.02
C PHE A 44 -43.47 0.67 18.47
N TYR A 45 -43.75 0.03 19.61
CA TYR A 45 -43.00 -1.12 20.08
C TYR A 45 -43.12 -2.30 19.11
N ILE A 46 -44.34 -2.64 18.68
CA ILE A 46 -44.58 -3.70 17.69
C ILE A 46 -43.88 -3.37 16.37
N LEU A 47 -44.01 -2.14 15.87
CA LEU A 47 -43.35 -1.69 14.63
C LEU A 47 -41.82 -1.79 14.75
N GLY A 48 -41.25 -1.36 15.89
CA GLY A 48 -39.82 -1.48 16.17
C GLY A 48 -39.34 -2.93 16.21
N VAL A 49 -40.10 -3.82 16.86
CA VAL A 49 -39.82 -5.26 16.86
C VAL A 49 -39.86 -5.83 15.43
N PHE A 50 -40.82 -5.42 14.60
CA PHE A 50 -40.90 -5.85 13.20
C PHE A 50 -39.74 -5.32 12.34
N VAL A 51 -39.28 -4.08 12.57
CA VAL A 51 -38.12 -3.52 11.87
C VAL A 51 -36.85 -4.28 12.24
N VAL A 52 -36.59 -4.47 13.54
CA VAL A 52 -35.43 -5.23 14.02
C VAL A 52 -35.49 -6.68 13.54
N ALA A 53 -36.65 -7.35 13.64
CA ALA A 53 -36.83 -8.70 13.12
C ALA A 53 -36.67 -8.76 11.59
N GLY A 54 -37.07 -7.72 10.87
CA GLY A 54 -36.90 -7.60 9.43
C GLY A 54 -35.44 -7.44 9.02
N GLU A 55 -34.66 -6.61 9.73
CA GLU A 55 -33.21 -6.47 9.51
C GLU A 55 -32.48 -7.79 9.78
N GLU A 56 -32.79 -8.45 10.90
CA GLU A 56 -32.27 -9.78 11.23
C GLU A 56 -32.65 -10.83 10.17
N PHE A 57 -33.88 -10.77 9.65
CA PHE A 57 -34.34 -11.68 8.61
C PHE A 57 -33.65 -11.42 7.26
N VAL A 58 -33.43 -10.17 6.88
CA VAL A 58 -32.67 -9.80 5.66
C VAL A 58 -31.22 -10.22 5.79
N GLU A 59 -30.59 -10.03 6.96
CA GLU A 59 -29.24 -10.52 7.23
C GLU A 59 -29.18 -12.05 7.19
N ALA A 60 -30.18 -12.74 7.76
CA ALA A 60 -30.28 -14.19 7.73
C ALA A 60 -30.46 -14.72 6.31
N ILE A 61 -31.31 -14.09 5.48
CA ILE A 61 -31.45 -14.41 4.05
C ILE A 61 -30.15 -14.12 3.31
N GLY A 62 -29.46 -13.02 3.62
CA GLY A 62 -28.16 -12.69 3.05
C GLY A 62 -27.12 -13.78 3.34
N LYS A 63 -27.03 -14.21 4.59
CA LYS A 63 -26.18 -15.33 5.04
C LYS A 63 -26.59 -16.64 4.37
N LEU A 64 -27.88 -16.93 4.24
CA LEU A 64 -28.40 -18.14 3.60
C LEU A 64 -28.10 -18.14 2.10
N ARG A 65 -28.37 -17.04 1.40
CA ARG A 65 -28.08 -16.86 -0.03
C ARG A 65 -26.58 -16.94 -0.29
N TRP A 66 -25.75 -16.31 0.55
CA TRP A 66 -24.29 -16.45 0.49
C TRP A 66 -23.88 -17.91 0.67
N ARG A 67 -24.41 -18.62 1.68
CA ARG A 67 -24.20 -20.06 1.90
C ARG A 67 -24.64 -20.93 0.71
N LEU A 68 -25.77 -20.61 0.07
CA LEU A 68 -26.31 -21.34 -1.09
C LEU A 68 -25.58 -21.00 -2.40
N SER A 69 -25.07 -19.78 -2.54
CA SER A 69 -24.32 -19.30 -3.71
C SER A 69 -22.84 -19.69 -3.68
N GLN A 70 -22.30 -20.01 -2.51
CA GLN A 70 -21.02 -20.69 -2.44
C GLN A 70 -21.18 -22.03 -3.16
N PRO A 71 -20.33 -22.36 -4.15
CA PRO A 71 -20.36 -23.69 -4.75
C PRO A 71 -20.36 -24.72 -3.62
N ARG A 72 -21.15 -25.79 -3.71
CA ARG A 72 -21.38 -26.79 -2.66
C ARG A 72 -20.06 -27.40 -2.14
N ARG A 73 -19.33 -26.64 -1.31
CA ARG A 73 -18.06 -27.01 -0.67
C ARG A 73 -18.28 -28.03 0.45
N HIS A 74 -19.54 -28.22 0.88
CA HIS A 74 -19.96 -29.20 1.87
C HIS A 74 -19.91 -30.66 1.39
N LEU A 75 -19.56 -30.92 0.13
CA LEU A 75 -19.24 -32.30 -0.31
C LEU A 75 -17.83 -32.73 0.12
N LEU A 76 -17.00 -31.79 0.58
CA LEU A 76 -15.67 -32.08 1.08
C LEU A 76 -15.72 -32.04 2.60
N SER A 77 -15.28 -33.11 3.25
CA SER A 77 -15.09 -33.10 4.70
C SER A 77 -14.12 -31.98 5.10
N GLU A 78 -14.24 -31.45 6.32
CA GLU A 78 -13.28 -30.46 6.85
C GLU A 78 -11.84 -30.96 6.74
N THR A 79 -11.63 -32.27 6.91
CA THR A 79 -10.35 -32.95 6.71
C THR A 79 -9.85 -32.86 5.26
N GLU A 80 -10.72 -32.98 4.27
CA GLU A 80 -10.35 -32.83 2.86
C GLU A 80 -10.07 -31.35 2.53
N VAL A 81 -10.83 -30.40 3.09
CA VAL A 81 -10.55 -28.97 2.95
C VAL A 81 -9.19 -28.63 3.54
N ALA A 82 -8.88 -29.11 4.75
CA ALA A 82 -7.57 -28.93 5.39
C ALA A 82 -6.45 -29.56 4.54
N LYS A 83 -6.63 -30.79 4.06
CA LYS A 83 -5.67 -31.46 3.18
C LYS A 83 -5.44 -30.71 1.86
N ARG A 84 -6.50 -30.15 1.26
CA ARG A 84 -6.40 -29.33 0.04
C ARG A 84 -5.70 -28.00 0.31
N ARG A 85 -5.95 -27.37 1.48
CA ARG A 85 -5.20 -26.18 1.92
C ARG A 85 -3.73 -26.49 2.12
N GLU A 86 -3.40 -27.57 2.83
CA GLU A 86 -2.01 -28.00 3.02
C GLU A 86 -1.33 -28.33 1.69
N THR A 87 -2.02 -29.04 0.79
CA THR A 87 -1.51 -29.36 -0.55
C THR A 87 -1.31 -28.09 -1.38
N LYS A 88 -2.24 -27.13 -1.30
CA LYS A 88 -2.11 -25.82 -1.96
C LYS A 88 -0.91 -25.06 -1.39
N LEU A 89 -0.75 -25.01 -0.06
CA LEU A 89 0.38 -24.36 0.61
C LEU A 89 1.71 -25.00 0.19
N LYS A 90 1.82 -26.34 0.21
CA LYS A 90 3.01 -27.07 -0.27
C LYS A 90 3.30 -26.85 -1.75
N ARG A 91 2.25 -26.78 -2.57
CA ARG A 91 2.38 -26.53 -4.01
C ARG A 91 2.87 -25.11 -4.27
N ASP A 92 2.30 -24.15 -3.56
CA ASP A 92 2.53 -22.72 -3.75
C ASP A 92 3.79 -22.24 -2.99
N GLU A 93 4.32 -23.04 -2.06
CA GLU A 93 5.59 -22.81 -1.38
C GLU A 93 6.73 -22.61 -2.38
N VAL A 94 7.64 -21.69 -2.05
CA VAL A 94 8.77 -21.44 -2.91
C VAL A 94 9.72 -22.62 -2.85
N LYS A 95 9.84 -23.32 -3.96
CA LYS A 95 10.77 -24.43 -4.08
C LYS A 95 12.19 -23.89 -4.02
N ALA A 96 12.98 -24.38 -3.06
CA ALA A 96 14.40 -24.09 -3.01
C ALA A 96 15.03 -24.41 -4.36
N LEU A 97 15.88 -23.51 -4.87
CA LEU A 97 16.68 -23.83 -6.04
C LEU A 97 17.55 -25.04 -5.69
N PRO A 98 17.73 -26.01 -6.62
CA PRO A 98 18.68 -27.08 -6.40
C PRO A 98 20.03 -26.44 -6.05
N LYS A 99 20.63 -26.86 -4.92
CA LYS A 99 21.95 -26.37 -4.48
C LYS A 99 22.98 -26.44 -5.61
N MET A 100 22.80 -27.42 -6.49
CA MET A 100 23.74 -27.83 -7.54
C MET A 100 23.01 -27.88 -8.89
N ARG A 101 22.56 -26.73 -9.42
CA ARG A 101 22.16 -26.66 -10.84
C ARG A 101 23.34 -26.08 -11.63
N PRO A 102 24.02 -26.85 -12.49
CA PRO A 102 25.02 -26.28 -13.40
C PRO A 102 24.30 -25.21 -14.23
N ARG A 103 24.78 -23.96 -14.14
CA ARG A 103 24.22 -22.84 -14.91
C ARG A 103 25.13 -22.64 -16.12
N ALA A 104 24.57 -22.77 -17.31
CA ALA A 104 25.30 -22.68 -18.56
C ALA A 104 25.99 -21.30 -18.78
N LEU A 105 25.65 -20.28 -17.99
CA LEU A 105 26.27 -18.94 -18.01
C LEU A 105 27.26 -18.69 -16.86
N THR A 106 27.73 -19.73 -16.16
CA THR A 106 28.79 -19.58 -15.16
C THR A 106 30.13 -19.75 -15.87
N LEU A 107 30.74 -18.62 -16.25
CA LEU A 107 32.12 -18.62 -16.73
C LEU A 107 33.01 -19.04 -15.56
N ARG A 108 33.68 -20.19 -15.69
CA ARG A 108 34.82 -20.61 -14.84
C ARG A 108 34.53 -20.72 -13.33
N SER A 109 33.61 -21.59 -12.90
CA SER A 109 33.81 -22.17 -11.57
C SER A 109 34.94 -23.19 -11.71
N ASP A 110 36.10 -22.90 -11.10
CA ASP A 110 37.17 -23.88 -10.91
C ASP A 110 36.59 -25.24 -10.54
N ASP A 111 37.20 -26.29 -11.10
CA ASP A 111 36.82 -27.69 -10.98
C ASP A 111 36.20 -28.01 -9.61
N GLY A 112 34.86 -28.04 -9.56
CA GLY A 112 34.13 -28.34 -8.34
C GLY A 112 34.71 -29.59 -7.67
N THR A 113 34.75 -29.58 -6.34
CA THR A 113 35.28 -30.68 -5.53
C THR A 113 34.79 -32.04 -6.06
N PRO A 114 35.61 -33.11 -6.06
CA PRO A 114 35.24 -34.40 -6.65
C PRO A 114 33.89 -34.94 -6.17
N ALA A 115 33.55 -34.74 -4.89
CA ALA A 115 32.26 -35.09 -4.31
C ALA A 115 31.06 -34.43 -5.03
N LEU A 116 31.26 -33.22 -5.54
CA LEU A 116 30.27 -32.46 -6.29
C LEU A 116 29.99 -33.07 -7.67
N LYS A 117 31.04 -33.59 -8.33
CA LYS A 117 30.94 -34.21 -9.66
C LYS A 117 30.15 -35.52 -9.60
N ASP A 118 30.21 -36.26 -8.50
CA ASP A 118 29.46 -37.51 -8.31
C ASP A 118 27.96 -37.27 -8.02
N GLU A 119 27.61 -36.27 -7.21
CA GLU A 119 26.21 -35.84 -7.04
C GLU A 119 25.59 -35.33 -8.36
N LEU A 120 26.39 -34.67 -9.20
CA LEU A 120 25.94 -34.20 -10.51
C LEU A 120 25.58 -35.35 -11.47
N ARG A 121 26.27 -36.50 -11.37
CA ARG A 121 26.06 -37.67 -12.24
C ARG A 121 24.76 -38.42 -11.94
N THR A 122 24.33 -38.49 -10.68
CA THR A 122 23.08 -39.17 -10.30
C THR A 122 21.83 -38.42 -10.77
N HIS A 123 21.92 -37.10 -10.96
CA HIS A 123 20.82 -36.24 -11.39
C HIS A 123 20.72 -36.02 -12.92
N ASP A 124 21.52 -36.70 -13.74
CA ASP A 124 21.59 -36.42 -15.19
C ASP A 124 20.31 -36.80 -15.98
N ARG A 125 19.42 -37.64 -15.41
CA ARG A 125 18.29 -38.25 -16.15
C ARG A 125 17.11 -37.31 -16.48
N SER A 126 17.05 -36.08 -15.96
CA SER A 126 15.96 -35.13 -16.31
C SER A 126 16.42 -33.69 -16.51
N ARG A 127 17.67 -33.48 -16.91
CA ARG A 127 18.18 -32.12 -17.13
C ARG A 127 17.44 -31.44 -18.29
N VAL A 128 16.67 -30.41 -17.95
CA VAL A 128 16.14 -29.47 -18.94
C VAL A 128 17.34 -28.83 -19.64
N LYS A 129 17.49 -29.10 -20.94
CA LYS A 129 18.56 -28.53 -21.78
C LYS A 129 18.53 -27.01 -21.65
N GLN A 130 19.60 -26.44 -21.12
CA GLN A 130 19.76 -25.00 -21.06
C GLN A 130 20.25 -24.53 -22.44
N ASN A 131 19.45 -23.69 -23.09
CA ASN A 131 19.87 -23.04 -24.33
C ASN A 131 20.67 -21.80 -23.95
N THR A 132 21.98 -21.83 -24.21
CA THR A 132 22.82 -20.62 -24.24
C THR A 132 22.97 -20.19 -25.69
N VAL A 133 22.82 -18.89 -25.93
CA VAL A 133 23.22 -18.29 -27.20
C VAL A 133 24.73 -18.06 -27.13
N ASP A 134 25.45 -18.39 -28.20
CA ASP A 134 26.85 -17.98 -28.32
C ASP A 134 26.91 -16.45 -28.32
N GLN A 135 27.40 -15.89 -27.23
CA GLN A 135 27.44 -14.45 -27.03
C GLN A 135 28.48 -13.81 -27.95
N LEU A 136 29.59 -14.49 -28.23
CA LEU A 136 30.74 -13.92 -28.95
C LEU A 136 30.44 -13.67 -30.43
N GLY A 137 29.56 -14.49 -31.04
CA GLY A 137 29.24 -14.39 -32.47
C GLY A 137 27.93 -13.67 -32.81
N ALA A 138 26.93 -13.70 -31.92
CA ALA A 138 25.56 -13.26 -32.25
C ALA A 138 25.19 -11.87 -31.71
N CYS A 139 25.98 -11.30 -30.80
CA CYS A 139 25.63 -10.05 -30.14
C CYS A 139 26.52 -8.90 -30.60
N ASP A 140 25.89 -7.88 -31.21
CA ASP A 140 26.59 -6.70 -31.72
C ASP A 140 27.30 -5.89 -30.62
N LEU A 141 26.93 -6.07 -29.35
CA LEU A 141 27.62 -5.40 -28.26
C LEU A 141 29.09 -5.83 -28.17
N TRP A 142 29.46 -7.05 -28.60
CA TRP A 142 30.86 -7.51 -28.60
C TRP A 142 31.76 -6.78 -29.61
N ARG A 143 31.19 -5.96 -30.49
CA ARG A 143 31.96 -5.05 -31.35
C ARG A 143 32.54 -3.88 -30.56
N PHE A 144 32.01 -3.57 -29.38
CA PHE A 144 32.51 -2.51 -28.52
C PHE A 144 33.65 -3.00 -27.60
N PRO A 145 34.62 -2.13 -27.26
CA PRO A 145 35.61 -2.40 -26.22
C PRO A 145 34.96 -2.75 -24.88
N PHE A 146 35.65 -3.53 -24.05
CA PHE A 146 35.13 -4.03 -22.78
C PHE A 146 34.62 -2.89 -21.88
N GLU A 147 35.33 -1.78 -21.81
CA GLU A 147 35.03 -0.61 -20.97
C GLU A 147 33.70 0.05 -21.37
N VAL A 148 33.43 0.09 -22.68
CA VAL A 148 32.17 0.60 -23.23
C VAL A 148 31.03 -0.35 -22.87
N ARG A 149 31.24 -1.66 -23.00
CA ARG A 149 30.25 -2.69 -22.65
C ARG A 149 29.95 -2.67 -21.16
N GLU A 150 30.98 -2.56 -20.31
CA GLU A 150 30.83 -2.38 -18.87
C GLU A 150 29.99 -1.14 -18.55
N THR A 151 30.25 0.00 -19.20
CA THR A 151 29.45 1.22 -19.00
C THR A 151 27.99 1.01 -19.39
N ILE A 152 27.74 0.35 -20.53
CA ILE A 152 26.40 -0.03 -20.98
C ILE A 152 25.73 -0.94 -19.95
N TRP A 153 26.44 -1.93 -19.40
CA TRP A 153 25.89 -2.84 -18.40
C TRP A 153 25.60 -2.15 -17.07
N LYS A 154 26.50 -1.32 -16.56
CA LYS A 154 26.25 -0.53 -15.34
C LYS A 154 25.01 0.33 -15.50
N TYR A 155 24.84 0.97 -16.65
CA TYR A 155 23.67 1.79 -16.95
C TYR A 155 22.39 0.94 -17.08
N ALA A 156 22.45 -0.18 -17.80
CA ALA A 156 21.27 -0.97 -18.14
C ALA A 156 20.79 -1.89 -17.01
N VAL A 157 21.70 -2.40 -16.17
CA VAL A 157 21.37 -3.37 -15.11
C VAL A 157 21.74 -2.90 -13.70
N GLY A 158 22.57 -1.88 -13.54
CA GLY A 158 23.03 -1.37 -12.23
C GLY A 158 22.23 -0.15 -11.74
N GLY A 159 22.51 0.28 -10.52
CA GLY A 159 21.92 1.47 -9.89
C GLY A 159 20.46 1.33 -9.49
N ASN A 160 19.87 0.14 -9.62
CA ASN A 160 18.47 -0.08 -9.32
C ASN A 160 18.25 -0.60 -7.90
N HIS A 161 17.02 -0.46 -7.45
CA HIS A 161 16.55 -1.03 -6.20
C HIS A 161 15.63 -2.22 -6.50
N VAL A 162 16.05 -3.43 -6.11
CA VAL A 162 15.42 -4.68 -6.54
C VAL A 162 14.77 -5.35 -5.35
N HIS A 163 13.44 -5.29 -5.28
CA HIS A 163 12.67 -6.04 -4.29
C HIS A 163 12.68 -7.52 -4.61
N ILE A 164 13.18 -8.32 -3.69
CA ILE A 164 13.04 -9.77 -3.71
C ILE A 164 11.70 -10.13 -3.07
N VAL A 165 10.87 -10.86 -3.82
CA VAL A 165 9.49 -11.13 -3.44
C VAL A 165 9.16 -12.62 -3.52
N LYS A 166 8.31 -13.08 -2.61
CA LYS A 166 7.75 -14.45 -2.64
C LYS A 166 6.63 -14.50 -3.67
N ARG A 167 6.77 -15.27 -4.75
CA ARG A 167 5.65 -15.58 -5.68
C ARG A 167 5.23 -17.02 -5.49
N ARG A 168 4.02 -17.36 -5.92
CA ARG A 168 3.58 -18.77 -5.88
C ARG A 168 4.59 -19.62 -6.65
N GLN A 169 5.10 -20.66 -5.99
CA GLN A 169 6.05 -21.66 -6.48
C GLN A 169 7.49 -21.18 -6.73
N ARG A 170 7.78 -19.87 -6.68
CA ARG A 170 9.11 -19.34 -7.07
C ARG A 170 9.45 -18.01 -6.39
N TRP A 171 10.75 -17.71 -6.33
CA TRP A 171 11.21 -16.36 -6.06
C TRP A 171 10.92 -15.44 -7.26
N GLY A 172 10.50 -14.22 -6.97
CA GLY A 172 10.38 -13.15 -7.94
C GLY A 172 11.27 -11.98 -7.57
N SER A 173 11.46 -11.09 -8.53
CA SER A 173 11.99 -9.75 -8.27
C SER A 173 11.08 -8.70 -8.89
N VAL A 174 11.12 -7.50 -8.32
CA VAL A 174 10.45 -6.30 -8.81
C VAL A 174 11.40 -5.12 -8.65
N TYR A 175 11.55 -4.31 -9.69
CA TYR A 175 12.31 -3.07 -9.60
C TYR A 175 11.46 -1.99 -8.93
N CYS A 176 12.04 -1.30 -7.96
CA CYS A 176 11.41 -0.13 -7.35
C CYS A 176 11.54 1.05 -8.31
N PRO A 177 10.44 1.66 -8.74
CA PRO A 177 10.46 2.86 -9.56
C PRO A 177 10.53 4.15 -8.74
N ALA A 178 10.31 4.06 -7.43
CA ALA A 178 10.38 5.19 -6.53
C ALA A 178 11.74 5.87 -6.68
N LYS A 179 11.72 7.20 -6.81
CA LYS A 179 12.94 8.02 -6.83
C LYS A 179 13.78 7.78 -5.58
N ASP A 180 13.10 7.57 -4.45
CA ASP A 180 13.71 7.16 -3.20
C ASP A 180 13.00 5.91 -2.64
N PRO A 181 13.49 4.71 -2.95
CA PRO A 181 12.91 3.44 -2.47
C PRO A 181 12.98 3.24 -0.96
N THR A 182 13.79 4.04 -0.28
CA THR A 182 14.00 3.98 1.18
C THR A 182 13.12 4.98 1.93
N ASP A 183 12.38 5.82 1.21
CA ASP A 183 11.34 6.64 1.80
C ASP A 183 10.10 5.79 2.11
N PRO A 184 9.77 5.53 3.39
CA PRO A 184 8.61 4.72 3.75
C PRO A 184 7.28 5.31 3.26
N VAL A 185 7.25 6.62 3.01
CA VAL A 185 6.08 7.36 2.55
C VAL A 185 5.78 7.09 1.09
N HIS A 186 6.81 7.24 0.26
CA HIS A 186 6.74 7.13 -1.19
C HIS A 186 7.19 5.75 -1.67
N ARG A 187 7.31 4.78 -0.76
CA ARG A 187 7.64 3.41 -1.10
C ARG A 187 6.54 2.85 -1.97
N ASP A 188 6.78 2.87 -3.27
CA ASP A 188 5.92 2.26 -4.28
C ASP A 188 5.45 0.89 -3.81
N PHE A 189 4.16 0.60 -3.95
CA PHE A 189 3.54 -0.71 -3.68
C PHE A 189 3.96 -1.79 -4.70
N CYS A 190 5.19 -1.70 -5.18
CA CYS A 190 5.85 -2.70 -6.01
C CYS A 190 5.83 -4.09 -5.35
N THR A 191 5.58 -4.20 -4.05
CA THR A 191 5.49 -5.46 -3.29
C THR A 191 4.08 -5.86 -2.83
N ARG A 192 3.03 -5.50 -3.59
CA ARG A 192 1.65 -5.96 -3.31
C ARG A 192 1.57 -7.48 -3.10
N ARG A 193 0.85 -7.95 -2.07
CA ARG A 193 0.62 -9.37 -1.77
C ARG A 193 -0.86 -9.76 -1.93
N ASP A 194 -1.12 -11.06 -2.02
CA ASP A 194 -2.45 -11.66 -1.90
C ASP A 194 -2.70 -12.14 -0.46
N GLU A 195 -3.92 -12.63 -0.19
CA GLU A 195 -4.35 -13.16 1.12
C GLU A 195 -3.45 -14.28 1.67
N ASP A 196 -2.69 -14.95 0.81
CA ASP A 196 -1.77 -16.01 1.17
C ASP A 196 -0.31 -15.48 1.36
N GLY A 197 -0.10 -14.16 1.31
CA GLY A 197 1.20 -13.50 1.43
C GLY A 197 2.10 -13.58 0.20
N TYR A 198 1.57 -14.01 -0.96
CA TYR A 198 2.33 -14.06 -2.21
C TYR A 198 2.23 -12.74 -2.96
N HIS A 199 3.34 -12.32 -3.54
CA HIS A 199 3.41 -11.17 -4.41
C HIS A 199 2.48 -11.30 -5.62
N VAL A 200 1.59 -10.33 -5.75
CA VAL A 200 0.76 -10.11 -6.93
C VAL A 200 1.46 -9.08 -7.79
N MET A 201 1.70 -9.41 -9.05
CA MET A 201 2.28 -8.45 -9.98
C MET A 201 1.36 -7.23 -10.09
N SER A 202 1.79 -6.10 -9.53
CA SER A 202 1.34 -4.81 -10.04
C SER A 202 1.88 -4.71 -11.46
N ALA A 203 1.05 -4.24 -12.39
CA ALA A 203 1.41 -4.20 -13.79
C ALA A 203 2.43 -3.10 -14.10
N TRP A 204 3.50 -2.93 -13.31
CA TRP A 204 4.65 -2.11 -13.70
C TRP A 204 5.19 -2.61 -15.05
N PRO A 205 5.64 -1.70 -15.93
CA PRO A 205 5.83 -1.99 -17.34
C PRO A 205 6.81 -3.14 -17.49
N THR A 206 6.45 -4.08 -18.35
CA THR A 206 7.22 -5.30 -18.60
C THR A 206 8.61 -5.05 -19.18
N ASP A 207 8.85 -3.82 -19.62
CA ASP A 207 9.96 -3.44 -20.49
C ASP A 207 11.17 -2.94 -19.69
N THR A 208 10.98 -2.67 -18.40
CA THR A 208 12.07 -2.40 -17.44
C THR A 208 12.57 -3.68 -16.77
N LYS A 209 12.68 -4.79 -17.52
CA LYS A 209 13.28 -6.03 -17.02
C LYS A 209 14.75 -6.13 -17.45
N PRO A 210 15.72 -5.57 -16.70
CA PRO A 210 17.13 -5.91 -16.86
C PRO A 210 17.38 -7.41 -16.81
N LEU A 211 16.50 -8.20 -16.18
CA LEU A 211 16.57 -9.66 -16.22
C LEU A 211 16.44 -10.26 -17.63
N ALA A 212 15.87 -9.54 -18.61
CA ALA A 212 15.92 -9.97 -20.01
C ALA A 212 17.36 -9.92 -20.58
N LEU A 213 18.21 -9.05 -20.03
CA LEU A 213 19.63 -8.91 -20.35
C LEU A 213 20.50 -9.97 -19.68
N LEU A 214 19.97 -10.77 -18.74
CA LEU A 214 20.68 -11.94 -18.17
C LEU A 214 21.00 -13.04 -19.18
N ARG A 215 20.70 -12.82 -20.46
CA ARG A 215 21.26 -13.61 -21.56
C ARG A 215 22.77 -13.42 -21.73
N TYR A 216 23.34 -12.35 -21.17
CA TYR A 216 24.78 -12.03 -21.19
C TYR A 216 25.45 -12.37 -19.86
N SER A 217 26.55 -13.11 -19.88
CA SER A 217 27.23 -13.51 -18.62
C SER A 217 27.97 -12.33 -17.98
N GLU A 218 28.46 -11.38 -18.78
CA GLU A 218 29.16 -10.18 -18.29
C GLU A 218 28.25 -9.26 -17.45
N CYS A 219 26.95 -9.21 -17.73
CA CYS A 219 26.03 -8.33 -16.99
C CYS A 219 25.72 -8.84 -15.57
N ILE A 220 26.02 -10.11 -15.27
CA ILE A 220 25.60 -10.76 -14.04
C ILE A 220 26.29 -10.12 -12.83
N ASP A 221 27.57 -9.85 -12.93
CA ASP A 221 28.32 -9.28 -11.81
C ASP A 221 27.85 -7.86 -11.52
N PHE A 222 27.55 -7.06 -12.56
CA PHE A 222 26.94 -5.73 -12.40
C PHE A 222 25.54 -5.80 -11.77
N LEU A 223 24.72 -6.79 -12.15
CA LEU A 223 23.41 -6.99 -11.54
C LEU A 223 23.50 -7.22 -10.03
N TYR A 224 24.47 -8.00 -9.55
CA TYR A 224 24.59 -8.30 -8.13
C TYR A 224 25.38 -7.23 -7.35
N SER A 225 26.38 -6.59 -7.96
CA SER A 225 27.26 -5.63 -7.28
C SER A 225 26.80 -4.18 -7.32
N HIS A 226 25.99 -3.77 -8.30
CA HIS A 226 25.60 -2.37 -8.48
C HIS A 226 24.15 -2.08 -8.10
N ASN A 227 23.40 -3.06 -7.58
CA ASN A 227 22.00 -2.87 -7.18
C ASN A 227 21.83 -3.05 -5.68
N THR A 228 20.82 -2.36 -5.14
CA THR A 228 20.37 -2.55 -3.77
C THR A 228 19.27 -3.61 -3.75
N PHE A 229 19.49 -4.71 -3.03
CA PHE A 229 18.49 -5.77 -2.90
C PHE A 229 17.61 -5.52 -1.69
N ALA A 230 16.31 -5.42 -1.93
CA ALA A 230 15.32 -5.07 -0.93
C ALA A 230 14.49 -6.28 -0.49
N PHE A 231 14.28 -6.41 0.82
CA PHE A 231 13.57 -7.53 1.42
C PHE A 231 12.44 -7.02 2.31
N ASP A 232 11.21 -7.36 1.93
CA ASP A 232 10.00 -7.01 2.68
C ASP A 232 9.65 -8.08 3.74
N ASP A 233 10.47 -9.10 3.85
CA ASP A 233 10.39 -10.16 4.83
C ASP A 233 11.82 -10.65 5.09
N SER A 234 12.22 -10.64 6.36
CA SER A 234 13.57 -11.05 6.80
C SER A 234 13.93 -12.49 6.39
N ALA A 235 12.96 -13.40 6.30
CA ALA A 235 13.21 -14.78 5.88
C ALA A 235 13.64 -14.87 4.40
N LEU A 236 13.28 -13.86 3.60
CA LEU A 236 13.65 -13.81 2.18
C LEU A 236 15.15 -13.61 1.97
N LEU A 237 15.84 -12.92 2.87
CA LEU A 237 17.29 -12.72 2.74
C LEU A 237 18.01 -14.06 2.77
N CYS A 238 17.78 -14.85 3.82
CA CYS A 238 18.47 -16.13 4.01
C CYS A 238 18.19 -17.07 2.83
N ALA A 239 16.93 -17.13 2.40
CA ALA A 239 16.54 -17.94 1.25
C ALA A 239 17.14 -17.44 -0.07
N PHE A 240 17.20 -16.11 -0.26
CA PHE A 240 17.79 -15.50 -1.44
C PHE A 240 19.28 -15.78 -1.52
N LEU A 241 20.05 -15.45 -0.48
CA LEU A 241 21.49 -15.69 -0.44
C LEU A 241 21.83 -17.18 -0.58
N GLY A 242 21.05 -18.07 0.05
CA GLY A 242 21.19 -19.52 -0.10
C GLY A 242 20.82 -20.06 -1.50
N SER A 243 20.14 -19.27 -2.32
CA SER A 243 19.75 -19.62 -3.70
C SER A 243 20.68 -19.04 -4.77
N VAL A 244 21.51 -18.06 -4.39
CA VAL A 244 22.52 -17.43 -5.23
C VAL A 244 23.83 -18.23 -5.11
N LEU A 245 24.63 -18.28 -6.18
CA LEU A 245 25.94 -18.94 -6.12
C LEU A 245 26.82 -18.21 -5.09
N PRO A 246 27.62 -18.91 -4.26
CA PRO A 246 28.43 -18.25 -3.22
C PRO A 246 29.27 -17.08 -3.74
N SER A 247 29.97 -17.26 -4.88
CA SER A 247 30.75 -16.19 -5.51
C SER A 247 29.92 -14.95 -5.88
N ARG A 248 28.66 -15.15 -6.29
CA ARG A 248 27.73 -14.06 -6.63
C ARG A 248 27.09 -13.45 -5.39
N ALA A 249 26.85 -14.25 -4.35
CA ALA A 249 26.37 -13.72 -3.08
C ALA A 249 27.43 -12.78 -2.47
N CYS A 250 28.71 -13.17 -2.51
CA CYS A 250 29.81 -12.35 -1.99
C CYS A 250 29.94 -10.95 -2.60
N ILE A 251 29.49 -10.75 -3.84
CA ILE A 251 29.53 -9.44 -4.52
C ILE A 251 28.27 -8.61 -4.28
N ILE A 252 27.25 -9.13 -3.59
CA ILE A 252 26.07 -8.37 -3.20
C ILE A 252 26.40 -7.56 -1.96
N THR A 253 26.60 -6.26 -2.13
CA THR A 253 27.09 -5.41 -1.04
C THR A 253 26.04 -4.42 -0.53
N SER A 254 24.92 -4.25 -1.22
CA SER A 254 23.88 -3.28 -0.89
C SER A 254 22.54 -3.93 -0.56
N PHE A 255 22.08 -3.73 0.67
CA PHE A 255 20.86 -4.34 1.21
C PHE A 255 19.87 -3.27 1.69
N HIS A 256 18.58 -3.50 1.47
CA HIS A 256 17.50 -2.73 2.08
C HIS A 256 16.53 -3.67 2.77
N LEU A 257 16.32 -3.52 4.08
CA LEU A 257 15.35 -4.30 4.82
C LEU A 257 14.15 -3.43 5.17
N VAL A 258 12.96 -3.99 4.99
CA VAL A 258 11.71 -3.36 5.44
C VAL A 258 10.99 -4.30 6.37
N PRO A 259 11.45 -4.38 7.63
CA PRO A 259 10.86 -5.28 8.59
C PRO A 259 9.46 -4.77 8.95
N VAL A 260 8.51 -5.70 9.00
CA VAL A 260 7.17 -5.44 9.54
C VAL A 260 7.24 -5.80 11.02
N LEU A 261 7.09 -4.79 11.90
CA LEU A 261 7.20 -4.98 13.36
C LEU A 261 5.86 -5.28 14.04
N GLU A 262 4.82 -5.63 13.26
CA GLU A 262 3.47 -5.89 13.77
C GLU A 262 3.27 -7.32 14.25
N ARG A 263 2.57 -7.45 15.39
CA ARG A 263 2.13 -8.70 15.99
C ARG A 263 0.63 -8.82 15.74
N ASP A 264 0.20 -9.64 14.78
CA ASP A 264 -1.15 -10.24 14.63
C ASP A 264 -2.41 -9.36 14.89
N TRP A 265 -2.39 -8.04 14.73
CA TRP A 265 -3.54 -7.19 15.07
C TRP A 265 -4.09 -6.48 13.83
N ASP A 266 -5.43 -6.41 13.77
CA ASP A 266 -6.27 -5.81 12.72
C ASP A 266 -6.09 -4.28 12.60
N SER A 267 -4.88 -3.73 12.72
CA SER A 267 -4.61 -2.31 12.47
C SER A 267 -4.81 -2.04 10.97
N PHE A 268 -6.04 -1.63 10.63
CA PHE A 268 -6.53 -1.33 9.29
C PHE A 268 -5.84 -0.10 8.68
N SER A 269 -4.52 -0.14 8.47
CA SER A 269 -3.96 0.53 7.31
C SER A 269 -4.67 -0.09 6.11
N HIS A 270 -5.61 0.63 5.52
CA HIS A 270 -6.40 0.08 4.42
C HIS A 270 -5.51 -0.24 3.19
N ARG A 271 -4.28 0.30 3.11
CA ARG A 271 -3.20 -0.23 2.25
C ARG A 271 -3.08 -1.74 2.42
N ASP A 272 -2.95 -2.19 3.66
CA ASP A 272 -2.80 -3.61 4.00
C ASP A 272 -4.10 -4.40 3.83
N VAL A 273 -5.27 -3.77 3.88
CA VAL A 273 -6.56 -4.44 3.58
C VAL A 273 -6.70 -4.78 2.09
N PHE A 274 -6.28 -3.89 1.18
CA PHE A 274 -6.29 -4.17 -0.27
C PHE A 274 -5.03 -4.89 -0.78
N VAL A 275 -3.96 -4.86 0.01
CA VAL A 275 -2.67 -5.55 -0.19
C VAL A 275 -2.57 -6.86 0.60
N ALA A 276 -3.69 -7.25 1.23
CA ALA A 276 -3.92 -8.50 1.94
C ALA A 276 -3.37 -8.62 3.36
N VAL A 277 -4.08 -9.44 4.13
CA VAL A 277 -3.74 -9.97 5.46
C VAL A 277 -2.26 -10.35 5.48
N GLN A 278 -1.41 -9.47 6.01
CA GLN A 278 -0.02 -9.82 6.28
C GLN A 278 -0.09 -10.82 7.42
N LEU A 279 0.15 -12.10 7.11
CA LEU A 279 0.53 -13.06 8.14
C LEU A 279 1.65 -12.40 8.97
N SER A 280 1.54 -12.46 10.30
CA SER A 280 2.55 -12.04 11.26
C SER A 280 3.91 -12.68 10.93
N ILE A 281 4.67 -12.04 10.05
CA ILE A 281 5.80 -12.69 9.34
C ILE A 281 7.17 -12.29 9.92
N ALA A 282 7.24 -11.42 10.93
CA ALA A 282 8.51 -11.24 11.63
C ALA A 282 8.31 -11.05 13.13
N SER A 283 8.29 -12.16 13.87
CA SER A 283 8.75 -12.09 15.25
C SER A 283 10.18 -11.50 15.27
N PHE A 284 10.49 -10.61 16.22
CA PHE A 284 11.84 -10.07 16.44
C PHE A 284 13.00 -11.09 16.33
N PRO A 285 12.83 -12.37 16.73
CA PRO A 285 13.79 -13.43 16.43
C PRO A 285 14.23 -13.55 14.96
N HIS A 286 13.35 -13.32 13.98
CA HIS A 286 13.71 -13.36 12.56
C HIS A 286 14.60 -12.18 12.16
N LEU A 287 14.38 -11.01 12.76
CA LEU A 287 15.22 -9.83 12.57
C LEU A 287 16.62 -10.05 13.15
N GLY A 288 16.72 -10.71 14.31
CA GLY A 288 17.99 -11.16 14.87
C GLY A 288 18.74 -12.09 13.90
N ARG A 289 18.08 -13.15 13.41
CA ARG A 289 18.69 -14.08 12.43
C ARG A 289 19.14 -13.38 11.14
N PHE A 290 18.41 -12.37 10.70
CA PHE A 290 18.80 -11.57 9.53
C PHE A 290 20.12 -10.85 9.78
N LEU A 291 20.26 -10.20 10.94
CA LEU A 291 21.50 -9.53 11.31
C LEU A 291 22.65 -10.53 11.45
N ASP A 292 22.40 -11.72 12.01
CA ASP A 292 23.40 -12.78 12.11
C ASP A 292 23.91 -13.24 10.71
N VAL A 293 23.01 -13.32 9.73
CA VAL A 293 23.37 -13.65 8.34
C VAL A 293 24.16 -12.52 7.67
N LEU A 294 23.79 -11.27 7.93
CA LEU A 294 24.54 -10.11 7.44
C LEU A 294 25.92 -10.00 8.08
N GLU A 295 26.05 -10.28 9.38
CA GLU A 295 27.35 -10.29 10.07
C GLU A 295 28.33 -11.29 9.46
N GLN A 296 27.81 -12.42 8.95
CA GLN A 296 28.60 -13.43 8.22
C GLN A 296 28.88 -13.04 6.76
N HIS A 297 28.25 -11.99 6.24
CA HIS A 297 28.45 -11.54 4.87
C HIS A 297 29.84 -10.88 4.72
N PRO A 298 30.66 -11.27 3.73
CA PRO A 298 32.07 -10.86 3.68
C PRO A 298 32.25 -9.36 3.53
N THR A 299 31.35 -8.70 2.81
CA THR A 299 31.35 -7.24 2.62
C THR A 299 29.94 -6.71 2.61
N ILE A 300 29.68 -5.68 3.42
CA ILE A 300 28.46 -4.88 3.35
C ILE A 300 28.90 -3.48 2.98
N HIS A 301 28.56 -3.05 1.76
CA HIS A 301 28.80 -1.68 1.35
C HIS A 301 27.80 -0.76 2.03
N SER A 302 26.50 -1.00 1.79
CA SER A 302 25.40 -0.21 2.33
C SER A 302 24.28 -1.11 2.87
N LEU A 303 23.73 -0.72 4.02
CA LEU A 303 22.54 -1.31 4.61
C LEU A 303 21.57 -0.20 4.99
N THR A 304 20.36 -0.26 4.44
CA THR A 304 19.25 0.57 4.89
C THR A 304 18.20 -0.30 5.56
N ILE A 305 17.64 0.15 6.67
CA ILE A 305 16.52 -0.50 7.34
C ILE A 305 15.41 0.52 7.48
N THR A 306 14.27 0.23 6.85
CA THR A 306 13.07 1.08 6.89
C THR A 306 11.96 0.30 7.60
N PRO A 307 11.99 0.22 8.94
CA PRO A 307 10.95 -0.46 9.70
C PRO A 307 9.57 0.15 9.42
N LYS A 308 8.58 -0.72 9.24
CA LYS A 308 7.18 -0.30 9.30
C LYS A 308 6.76 -0.23 10.76
N PHE A 309 6.79 0.98 11.31
CA PHE A 309 6.18 1.26 12.60
C PHE A 309 4.68 1.43 12.38
N GLY A 310 3.89 0.45 12.82
CA GLY A 310 2.44 0.61 12.90
C GLY A 310 2.09 1.72 13.90
N LEU A 311 0.92 2.34 13.75
CA LEU A 311 0.43 3.38 14.68
C LEU A 311 0.28 2.84 16.12
N ASP A 312 0.06 1.53 16.27
CA ASP A 312 -0.09 0.82 17.54
C ASP A 312 1.23 0.32 18.15
N PHE A 313 2.37 0.75 17.62
CA PHE A 313 3.69 0.34 18.10
C PHE A 313 3.82 0.58 19.61
N ALA A 314 3.50 1.77 20.15
CA ALA A 314 3.74 2.02 21.57
C ALA A 314 2.70 1.48 22.60
N PRO A 315 1.37 1.42 22.36
CA PRO A 315 0.44 0.88 23.35
C PRO A 315 0.65 -0.62 23.58
N THR A 316 1.12 -1.35 22.58
CA THR A 316 1.54 -2.76 22.75
C THR A 316 2.96 -2.89 23.31
N CYS A 317 3.84 -1.89 23.11
CA CYS A 317 5.19 -1.85 23.71
C CYS A 317 5.20 -1.71 25.23
N HIS A 318 4.13 -1.23 25.86
CA HIS A 318 4.05 -1.23 27.33
C HIS A 318 3.98 -2.65 27.92
N ARG A 319 3.78 -3.70 27.11
CA ARG A 319 4.14 -5.07 27.49
C ARG A 319 5.66 -5.21 27.41
N GLN A 320 6.31 -5.43 28.56
CA GLN A 320 7.76 -5.43 28.85
C GLN A 320 8.74 -5.99 27.80
N VAL A 321 8.28 -6.73 26.79
CA VAL A 321 9.12 -7.47 25.86
C VAL A 321 9.56 -6.65 24.64
N ILE A 322 8.73 -5.73 24.13
CA ILE A 322 9.06 -5.03 22.87
C ILE A 322 10.23 -4.04 23.02
N PRO A 323 10.30 -3.19 24.06
CA PRO A 323 11.47 -2.31 24.25
C PRO A 323 12.79 -3.08 24.31
N ALA A 324 12.79 -4.24 24.99
CA ALA A 324 13.96 -5.10 25.06
C ALA A 324 14.38 -5.62 23.67
N TYR A 325 13.42 -6.04 22.83
CA TYR A 325 13.73 -6.49 21.49
C TYR A 325 14.22 -5.38 20.56
N ILE A 326 13.63 -4.18 20.63
CA ILE A 326 14.10 -3.05 19.82
C ILE A 326 15.51 -2.66 20.27
N HIS A 327 15.76 -2.61 21.57
CA HIS A 327 17.08 -2.33 22.11
C HIS A 327 18.11 -3.40 21.71
N GLU A 328 17.76 -4.69 21.77
CA GLU A 328 18.62 -5.77 21.28
C GLU A 328 18.92 -5.61 19.78
N PHE A 329 17.88 -5.31 18.99
CA PHE A 329 18.00 -5.08 17.56
C PHE A 329 18.91 -3.89 17.23
N THR A 330 18.69 -2.73 17.85
CA THR A 330 19.48 -1.52 17.60
C THR A 330 20.90 -1.66 18.12
N HIS A 331 21.11 -2.41 19.21
CA HIS A 331 22.43 -2.79 19.68
C HIS A 331 23.16 -3.69 18.67
N LYS A 332 22.53 -4.77 18.17
CA LYS A 332 23.12 -5.62 17.12
C LYS A 332 23.40 -4.84 15.84
N LEU A 333 22.49 -3.95 15.45
CA LEU A 333 22.69 -3.06 14.32
C LEU A 333 23.92 -2.17 14.49
N ASN A 334 24.17 -1.70 15.72
CA ASN A 334 25.32 -0.87 16.07
C ASN A 334 26.66 -1.61 15.98
N LEU A 335 26.65 -2.93 16.09
CA LEU A 335 27.84 -3.78 15.98
C LEU A 335 28.15 -4.20 14.54
N LEU A 336 27.19 -4.05 13.63
CA LEU A 336 27.33 -4.48 12.25
C LEU A 336 28.38 -3.62 11.52
N LYS A 337 29.34 -4.28 10.87
CA LYS A 337 30.38 -3.61 10.08
C LYS A 337 29.91 -3.42 8.65
N ALA A 338 29.76 -2.16 8.24
CA ALA A 338 29.49 -1.77 6.86
C ALA A 338 30.46 -0.67 6.43
N SER A 339 30.78 -0.60 5.14
CA SER A 339 31.71 0.42 4.62
C SER A 339 31.12 1.83 4.65
N THR A 340 29.80 1.94 4.52
CA THR A 340 29.04 3.16 4.78
C THR A 340 28.24 2.98 6.07
N PRO A 341 28.00 4.04 6.86
CA PRO A 341 27.15 3.96 8.03
C PRO A 341 25.79 3.36 7.67
N VAL A 342 25.35 2.36 8.45
CA VAL A 342 24.03 1.76 8.30
C VAL A 342 22.98 2.86 8.45
N THR A 343 21.95 2.89 7.59
CA THR A 343 20.86 3.86 7.71
C THR A 343 19.64 3.21 8.31
N LEU A 344 19.17 3.70 9.46
CA LEU A 344 17.91 3.29 10.08
C LEU A 344 16.89 4.41 9.92
N ALA A 345 15.79 4.13 9.22
CA ALA A 345 14.68 5.06 9.12
C ALA A 345 13.89 5.05 10.44
N TRP A 346 13.63 6.23 11.00
CA TRP A 346 12.97 6.38 12.30
C TRP A 346 11.94 7.52 12.26
N PRO A 347 10.73 7.33 12.82
CA PRO A 347 9.70 8.36 12.81
C PRO A 347 10.16 9.59 13.60
N GLU A 348 9.83 10.77 13.10
CA GLU A 348 9.95 12.00 13.87
C GLU A 348 9.09 11.92 15.13
N GLU A 349 9.69 12.35 16.26
CA GLU A 349 8.95 12.46 17.50
C GLU A 349 7.92 13.60 17.36
N PRO A 350 6.64 13.34 17.65
CA PRO A 350 5.67 14.41 17.63
C PRO A 350 6.05 15.46 18.69
N THR A 351 6.03 16.74 18.32
CA THR A 351 6.42 17.84 19.21
C THR A 351 5.41 18.12 20.33
N GLY A 352 4.27 17.44 20.32
CA GLY A 352 3.18 17.59 21.28
C GLY A 352 2.25 16.39 21.20
N TYR A 353 1.17 16.44 21.99
CA TYR A 353 0.23 15.33 22.06
C TYR A 353 -0.52 15.17 20.74
N VAL A 354 -0.38 14.00 20.12
CA VAL A 354 -1.20 13.63 18.96
C VAL A 354 -2.40 12.84 19.51
N LEU A 355 -3.60 13.39 19.38
CA LEU A 355 -4.83 12.65 19.66
C LEU A 355 -5.06 11.66 18.53
N TYR A 356 -4.75 10.40 18.81
CA TYR A 356 -5.07 9.28 17.94
C TYR A 356 -6.40 8.66 18.37
N THR A 357 -7.19 8.24 17.41
CA THR A 357 -8.52 7.67 17.64
C THR A 357 -8.59 6.38 16.85
N SER A 358 -8.28 5.26 17.51
CA SER A 358 -8.54 3.94 16.94
C SER A 358 -10.01 3.58 17.16
N VAL A 359 -10.49 2.55 16.44
CA VAL A 359 -11.87 2.02 16.55
C VAL A 359 -12.24 1.68 18.00
N ALA A 360 -11.26 1.43 18.88
CA ALA A 360 -11.48 1.02 20.26
C ALA A 360 -11.05 2.06 21.32
N THR A 361 -10.14 3.00 21.03
CA THR A 361 -9.55 3.86 22.07
C THR A 361 -9.09 5.21 21.52
N MET A 362 -9.46 6.32 22.18
CA MET A 362 -8.73 7.59 22.04
C MET A 362 -7.41 7.47 22.81
N MET A 363 -6.28 7.59 22.12
CA MET A 363 -4.95 7.61 22.73
C MET A 363 -4.28 8.94 22.44
N ALA A 364 -3.92 9.68 23.50
CA ALA A 364 -3.03 10.82 23.37
C ALA A 364 -1.58 10.30 23.35
N LEU A 365 -0.91 10.41 22.21
CA LEU A 365 0.49 10.01 22.07
C LEU A 365 1.36 11.10 22.69
N SER A 366 2.10 10.79 23.77
CA SER A 366 3.09 11.71 24.36
C SER A 366 4.19 12.06 23.33
N PRO A 367 4.85 13.23 23.41
CA PRO A 367 6.05 13.51 22.62
C PRO A 367 7.14 12.43 22.73
N SER A 368 7.19 11.74 23.88
CA SER A 368 8.08 10.59 24.12
C SER A 368 7.53 9.25 23.62
N TYR A 369 6.44 9.23 22.84
CA TYR A 369 5.74 8.01 22.44
C TYR A 369 6.61 7.07 21.59
N TRP A 370 7.39 7.62 20.67
CA TRP A 370 8.39 6.85 19.92
C TRP A 370 9.70 6.67 20.68
N GLY A 371 9.84 7.33 21.84
CA GLY A 371 10.90 7.15 22.83
C GLY A 371 12.27 6.93 22.22
N ARG A 372 12.72 7.80 21.32
CA ARG A 372 13.96 7.60 20.55
C ARG A 372 15.12 7.24 21.47
N GLU A 373 15.26 7.96 22.58
CA GLU A 373 16.31 7.74 23.57
C GLU A 373 16.08 6.51 24.48
N MET A 374 14.86 5.94 24.48
CA MET A 374 14.54 4.68 25.16
C MET A 374 14.95 3.46 24.34
N TYR A 375 14.84 3.53 23.01
CA TYR A 375 15.02 2.37 22.13
C TYR A 375 16.33 2.36 21.36
N LEU A 376 16.96 3.53 21.19
CA LEU A 376 18.22 3.66 20.47
C LEU A 376 19.38 3.83 21.45
N PRO A 377 20.59 3.35 21.11
CA PRO A 377 21.80 3.68 21.86
C PRO A 377 21.97 5.20 21.99
N PRO A 378 22.73 5.71 22.97
CA PRO A 378 23.07 7.13 23.05
C PRO A 378 23.65 7.67 21.72
N ALA A 379 23.30 8.91 21.34
CA ALA A 379 23.70 9.45 20.03
C ALA A 379 25.21 9.41 19.76
N ASN A 380 26.04 9.55 20.79
CA ASN A 380 27.50 9.49 20.71
C ASN A 380 28.09 8.07 20.55
N SER A 381 27.29 7.02 20.76
CA SER A 381 27.71 5.62 20.58
C SER A 381 27.09 4.94 19.36
N ARG A 382 26.27 5.66 18.58
CA ARG A 382 25.62 5.15 17.37
C ARG A 382 26.62 5.06 16.20
N ASN A 383 26.82 3.85 15.68
CA ASN A 383 27.54 3.53 14.45
C ASN A 383 26.63 3.49 13.21
N PHE A 384 25.36 3.85 13.37
CA PHE A 384 24.38 3.94 12.30
C PHE A 384 23.81 5.37 12.22
N HIS A 385 23.50 5.79 11.01
CA HIS A 385 22.81 7.03 10.70
C HIS A 385 21.30 6.86 10.88
N LEU A 386 20.66 7.85 11.49
CA LEU A 386 19.21 7.91 11.62
C LEU A 386 18.63 8.80 10.53
N ARG A 387 17.85 8.19 9.64
CA ARG A 387 17.05 8.93 8.66
C ARG A 387 15.70 9.22 9.29
N MET A 388 15.43 10.48 9.58
CA MET A 388 14.13 10.89 10.10
C MET A 388 13.05 10.72 9.04
N ILE A 389 11.93 10.11 9.41
CA ILE A 389 10.75 9.95 8.58
C ILE A 389 9.75 10.99 9.06
N PRO A 390 9.27 11.88 8.16
CA PRO A 390 8.28 12.86 8.55
C PRO A 390 7.04 12.16 9.08
N TRP A 391 6.49 12.70 10.17
CA TRP A 391 5.23 12.22 10.70
C TRP A 391 4.15 12.28 9.60
N GLN A 392 3.32 11.24 9.54
CA GLN A 392 2.19 11.18 8.61
C GLN A 392 0.89 11.12 9.38
N SER A 393 -0.14 11.80 8.88
CA SER A 393 -1.48 11.58 9.40
C SER A 393 -1.89 10.12 9.21
N PRO A 394 -2.79 9.61 10.06
CA PRO A 394 -3.53 8.40 9.74
C PRO A 394 -4.13 8.51 8.34
N THR A 395 -4.21 7.38 7.65
CA THR A 395 -4.79 7.32 6.31
C THR A 395 -6.30 7.06 6.40
N GLY A 396 -7.06 7.73 5.55
CA GLY A 396 -8.50 7.51 5.36
C GLY A 396 -8.80 7.01 3.95
N PHE A 397 -9.99 6.48 3.70
CA PHE A 397 -10.45 6.19 2.35
C PHE A 397 -11.57 7.15 1.97
N MET A 398 -11.48 7.73 0.77
CA MET A 398 -12.52 8.62 0.26
C MET A 398 -12.78 8.39 -1.23
N ALA A 399 -13.93 8.86 -1.69
CA ALA A 399 -14.21 9.02 -3.10
C ALA A 399 -13.17 9.97 -3.69
N PHE A 400 -12.60 9.59 -4.83
CA PHE A 400 -11.57 10.35 -5.49
C PHE A 400 -11.87 10.49 -6.98
N PHE A 401 -11.68 11.69 -7.50
CA PHE A 401 -11.81 11.99 -8.92
C PHE A 401 -10.49 12.53 -9.43
N ILE A 402 -9.99 11.95 -10.51
CA ILE A 402 -8.67 12.30 -11.02
C ILE A 402 -8.67 13.77 -11.50
N PRO A 403 -7.74 14.62 -11.05
CA PRO A 403 -7.79 16.07 -11.28
C PRO A 403 -7.35 16.51 -12.69
N PHE A 404 -6.65 15.68 -13.46
CA PHE A 404 -6.21 15.98 -14.83
C PHE A 404 -5.96 14.68 -15.61
N ASP A 405 -5.79 14.75 -16.93
CA ASP A 405 -5.50 13.57 -17.72
C ASP A 405 -4.10 13.04 -17.40
N VAL A 406 -4.01 11.73 -17.16
CA VAL A 406 -2.74 11.08 -16.85
C VAL A 406 -2.50 9.86 -17.71
N ARG A 407 -1.24 9.63 -18.08
CA ARG A 407 -0.76 8.38 -18.66
C ARG A 407 -0.27 7.46 -17.56
N CYS A 408 -0.88 6.29 -17.42
CA CYS A 408 -0.42 5.29 -16.47
C CYS A 408 0.99 4.79 -16.88
N LEU A 409 1.98 4.90 -16.00
CA LEU A 409 3.35 4.43 -16.26
C LEU A 409 3.52 2.92 -16.06
N HIS A 410 2.52 2.27 -15.47
CA HIS A 410 2.48 0.84 -15.28
C HIS A 410 2.19 0.11 -16.59
N CYS A 411 1.15 0.53 -17.31
CA CYS A 411 0.69 -0.18 -18.49
C CYS A 411 1.74 -0.17 -19.61
N ALA A 412 2.04 -1.36 -20.16
CA ALA A 412 2.88 -1.50 -21.34
C ALA A 412 2.26 -0.82 -22.58
N SER A 413 0.93 -0.84 -22.68
CA SER A 413 0.18 -0.04 -23.65
C SER A 413 -0.03 1.36 -23.11
N TYR A 414 0.21 2.39 -23.92
CA TYR A 414 -0.14 3.78 -23.64
C TYR A 414 -1.63 3.83 -23.23
N THR A 415 -1.87 3.96 -21.93
CA THR A 415 -3.22 3.89 -21.32
C THR A 415 -3.46 5.17 -20.55
N ILE A 416 -4.44 5.94 -21.01
CA ILE A 416 -4.82 7.23 -20.45
C ILE A 416 -5.91 7.03 -19.42
N ILE A 417 -5.79 7.71 -18.29
CA ILE A 417 -6.85 7.84 -17.31
C ILE A 417 -7.34 9.28 -17.37
N ARG A 418 -8.62 9.45 -17.73
CA ARG A 418 -9.20 10.76 -18.00
C ARG A 418 -9.42 11.55 -16.72
N ARG A 419 -9.29 12.87 -16.80
CA ARG A 419 -9.73 13.77 -15.74
C ARG A 419 -11.21 13.53 -15.42
N GLY A 420 -11.58 13.61 -14.14
CA GLY A 420 -12.93 13.31 -13.67
C GLY A 420 -13.29 11.81 -13.65
N THR A 421 -12.33 10.91 -13.95
CA THR A 421 -12.52 9.47 -13.69
C THR A 421 -12.68 9.26 -12.18
N GLY A 422 -13.83 8.74 -11.78
CA GLY A 422 -14.14 8.44 -10.39
C GLY A 422 -13.51 7.14 -9.93
N GLY A 423 -13.13 7.10 -8.65
CA GLY A 423 -12.53 5.95 -8.00
C GLY A 423 -12.50 6.15 -6.50
N ARG A 424 -11.54 5.49 -5.86
CA ARG A 424 -11.25 5.66 -4.44
C ARG A 424 -9.78 5.97 -4.28
N ALA A 425 -9.49 6.86 -3.36
CA ALA A 425 -8.13 7.09 -2.92
C ALA A 425 -8.06 6.84 -1.42
N GLU A 426 -6.94 6.26 -1.02
CA GLU A 426 -6.46 6.44 0.32
C GLU A 426 -5.84 7.83 0.44
N VAL A 427 -6.17 8.52 1.52
CA VAL A 427 -5.79 9.91 1.70
C VAL A 427 -5.09 10.09 3.03
N SER A 428 -3.96 10.77 2.99
CA SER A 428 -3.24 11.27 4.15
C SER A 428 -2.85 12.72 3.93
N PHE A 429 -2.48 13.41 5.00
CA PHE A 429 -1.96 14.76 4.92
C PHE A 429 -0.67 14.89 5.71
N LEU A 430 0.14 15.85 5.28
CA LEU A 430 1.39 16.26 5.89
C LEU A 430 1.30 17.77 6.14
N PRO A 431 1.44 18.26 7.39
CA PRO A 431 1.58 19.68 7.64
C PRO A 431 2.74 20.29 6.84
N LEU A 432 2.52 21.45 6.21
CA LEU A 432 3.55 22.19 5.50
C LEU A 432 4.51 22.89 6.47
N SER A 433 4.04 23.20 7.68
CA SER A 433 4.93 23.60 8.77
C SER A 433 5.68 22.37 9.28
N LEU A 434 6.98 22.50 9.52
CA LEU A 434 7.82 21.46 10.14
C LEU A 434 7.42 21.14 11.60
N SER A 435 6.31 21.70 12.09
CA SER A 435 5.78 21.37 13.41
C SER A 435 5.12 19.99 13.31
N CYS A 436 5.68 19.01 14.00
CA CYS A 436 5.19 17.63 14.02
C CYS A 436 3.82 17.49 14.69
N THR A 437 3.32 18.55 15.33
CA THR A 437 1.92 18.66 15.74
C THR A 437 1.12 19.45 14.72
N PRO A 438 0.04 18.89 14.17
CA PRO A 438 -0.99 19.72 13.56
C PRO A 438 -1.52 20.64 14.67
N PRO A 439 -1.38 21.98 14.58
CA PRO A 439 -2.12 22.86 15.47
C PRO A 439 -3.61 22.47 15.48
N GLU A 440 -4.31 22.68 16.60
CA GLU A 440 -5.76 22.41 16.70
C GLU A 440 -6.58 23.13 15.60
N ASN A 441 -5.97 24.09 14.90
CA ASN A 441 -6.52 24.87 13.81
C ASN A 441 -5.74 24.70 12.49
N VAL A 442 -5.19 23.51 12.18
CA VAL A 442 -4.65 23.28 10.83
C VAL A 442 -5.75 23.52 9.81
N THR A 443 -5.49 24.42 8.88
CA THR A 443 -6.38 24.66 7.73
C THR A 443 -5.89 23.89 6.52
N LEU A 444 -6.77 23.68 5.53
CA LEU A 444 -6.40 23.07 4.25
C LEU A 444 -5.21 23.79 3.59
N SER A 445 -5.07 25.11 3.80
CA SER A 445 -3.97 25.90 3.24
C SER A 445 -2.58 25.55 3.80
N GLN A 446 -2.53 24.88 4.94
CA GLN A 446 -1.30 24.57 5.67
C GLN A 446 -0.88 23.11 5.54
N VAL A 447 -1.51 22.35 4.63
CA VAL A 447 -1.21 20.93 4.45
C VAL A 447 -0.89 20.59 3.01
N LEU A 448 -0.17 19.50 2.89
CA LEU A 448 0.05 18.74 1.68
C LEU A 448 -0.78 17.47 1.82
N ILE A 449 -1.78 17.31 0.96
CA ILE A 449 -2.66 16.13 0.97
C ILE A 449 -2.15 15.17 -0.10
N ARG A 450 -2.05 13.89 0.24
CA ARG A 450 -1.65 12.80 -0.65
C ARG A 450 -2.85 11.91 -0.91
N TYR A 451 -3.04 11.52 -2.16
CA TYR A 451 -4.10 10.65 -2.60
C TYR A 451 -3.48 9.48 -3.35
N TRP A 452 -3.67 8.29 -2.80
CA TRP A 452 -3.19 7.06 -3.39
C TRP A 452 -4.36 6.29 -3.96
N THR A 453 -4.40 6.18 -5.28
CA THR A 453 -5.39 5.38 -6.00
C THR A 453 -4.70 4.32 -6.83
N PHE A 454 -5.44 3.43 -7.47
CA PHE A 454 -4.88 2.42 -8.35
C PHE A 454 -5.58 2.44 -9.70
N HIS A 455 -4.80 2.16 -10.73
CA HIS A 455 -5.36 1.96 -12.06
C HIS A 455 -6.09 0.62 -12.10
N VAL A 456 -7.42 0.65 -12.23
CA VAL A 456 -8.29 -0.54 -12.14
C VAL A 456 -7.86 -1.67 -13.08
N PHE A 457 -7.41 -1.33 -14.29
CA PHE A 457 -7.02 -2.33 -15.29
C PHE A 457 -5.74 -3.07 -14.90
N CYS A 458 -4.74 -2.36 -14.39
CA CYS A 458 -3.38 -2.87 -14.24
C CYS A 458 -2.99 -3.09 -12.77
N GLY A 459 -3.79 -2.61 -11.83
CA GLY A 459 -3.56 -2.65 -10.39
C GLY A 459 -2.34 -1.85 -9.92
N GLY A 460 -1.76 -1.01 -10.78
CA GLY A 460 -0.64 -0.12 -10.46
C GLY A 460 -1.10 1.09 -9.66
N TRP A 461 -0.33 1.47 -8.64
CA TRP A 461 -0.68 2.55 -7.71
C TRP A 461 -0.19 3.90 -8.20
N ILE A 462 -1.04 4.91 -8.11
CA ILE A 462 -0.76 6.27 -8.56
C ILE A 462 -0.94 7.20 -7.37
N GLU A 463 0.08 8.02 -7.11
CA GLU A 463 0.01 9.05 -6.09
C GLU A 463 -0.25 10.41 -6.74
N PHE A 464 -1.34 11.03 -6.30
CA PHE A 464 -1.62 12.43 -6.52
C PHE A 464 -1.32 13.20 -5.24
N GLN A 465 -0.94 14.46 -5.40
CA GLN A 465 -0.68 15.34 -4.30
C GLN A 465 -1.41 16.67 -4.55
N TYR A 466 -2.03 17.19 -3.49
CA TYR A 466 -2.60 18.52 -3.45
C TYR A 466 -1.83 19.39 -2.47
N HIS A 467 -1.27 20.49 -2.96
CA HIS A 467 -0.59 21.47 -2.13
C HIS A 467 -1.60 22.53 -1.67
N GLY A 468 -2.05 22.43 -0.43
CA GLY A 468 -3.07 23.30 0.16
C GLY A 468 -2.83 24.80 0.00
N GLY A 469 -1.61 25.25 0.33
CA GLY A 469 -1.27 26.68 0.26
C GLY A 469 -1.24 27.27 -1.14
N ARG A 470 -0.90 26.48 -2.16
CA ARG A 470 -0.86 26.90 -3.58
C ARG A 470 -2.15 26.55 -4.33
N LYS A 471 -2.97 25.68 -3.75
CA LYS A 471 -4.14 25.05 -4.38
C LYS A 471 -3.78 24.34 -5.70
N GLU A 472 -2.60 23.72 -5.75
CA GLU A 472 -2.04 23.06 -6.92
C GLU A 472 -2.07 21.54 -6.78
N TRP A 473 -2.39 20.85 -7.87
CA TRP A 473 -2.34 19.39 -7.97
C TRP A 473 -1.08 18.93 -8.71
N SER A 474 -0.50 17.82 -8.28
CA SER A 474 0.60 17.15 -8.98
C SER A 474 0.42 15.63 -8.95
N VAL A 475 1.12 14.93 -9.84
CA VAL A 475 1.34 13.47 -9.75
C VAL A 475 2.77 13.27 -9.33
N LEU A 476 2.96 12.48 -8.27
CA LEU A 476 4.31 12.16 -7.80
C LEU A 476 4.84 10.84 -8.38
N GLN A 477 3.98 9.83 -8.52
CA GLN A 477 4.40 8.51 -8.98
C GLN A 477 3.27 7.72 -9.64
N GLY A 478 3.67 6.71 -10.44
CA GLY A 478 2.77 5.77 -11.08
C GLY A 478 2.04 6.26 -12.33
N ALA A 479 2.04 7.57 -12.58
CA ALA A 479 1.48 8.17 -13.79
C ALA A 479 2.24 9.45 -14.19
N GLN A 480 2.01 9.90 -15.42
CA GLN A 480 2.53 11.16 -15.94
C GLN A 480 1.38 12.04 -16.41
N ILE A 481 1.39 13.33 -16.05
CA ILE A 481 0.41 14.30 -16.55
C ILE A 481 0.60 14.46 -18.07
N ILE A 482 -0.50 14.43 -18.81
CA ILE A 482 -0.51 14.67 -20.25
C ILE A 482 -1.44 15.84 -20.60
N PRO A 483 -1.16 16.60 -21.68
CA PRO A 483 -2.05 17.65 -22.15
C PRO A 483 -3.42 17.08 -22.56
N ALA A 484 -4.46 17.90 -22.42
CA ALA A 484 -5.82 17.51 -22.81
C ALA A 484 -5.90 17.19 -24.31
N GLU A 485 -5.18 17.93 -25.17
CA GLU A 485 -5.18 17.67 -26.61
C GLU A 485 -4.56 16.30 -26.95
N GLU A 486 -3.50 15.90 -26.24
CA GLU A 486 -2.89 14.58 -26.39
C GLU A 486 -3.86 13.48 -25.94
N ALA A 487 -4.57 13.71 -24.84
CA ALA A 487 -5.56 12.78 -24.34
C ALA A 487 -6.76 12.63 -25.28
N ASP A 488 -7.24 13.73 -25.86
CA ASP A 488 -8.35 13.74 -26.82
C ASP A 488 -7.94 13.07 -28.15
N ARG A 489 -6.73 13.35 -28.64
CA ARG A 489 -6.18 12.69 -29.83
C ARG A 489 -6.13 11.16 -29.66
N HIS A 490 -5.68 10.69 -28.51
CA HIS A 490 -5.60 9.25 -28.24
C HIS A 490 -6.98 8.56 -28.19
N LEU A 491 -8.01 9.27 -27.74
CA LEU A 491 -9.38 8.76 -27.77
C LEU A 491 -9.92 8.71 -29.21
N ALA A 492 -9.63 9.73 -30.02
CA ALA A 492 -10.04 9.78 -31.42
C ALA A 492 -9.34 8.69 -32.27
N GLU A 493 -8.07 8.39 -31.99
CA GLU A 493 -7.28 7.40 -32.75
C GLU A 493 -7.71 5.96 -32.48
N LYS A 494 -8.25 5.66 -31.31
CA LYS A 494 -8.64 4.29 -30.94
C LYS A 494 -10.15 4.11 -31.08
N GLU A 495 -10.59 3.80 -32.30
CA GLU A 495 -11.98 3.39 -32.59
C GLU A 495 -12.46 2.33 -31.58
N GLY A 496 -13.61 2.59 -30.95
CA GLY A 496 -14.23 1.68 -29.97
C GLY A 496 -13.91 1.96 -28.49
N LEU A 497 -12.94 2.83 -28.16
CA LEU A 497 -12.72 3.27 -26.78
C LEU A 497 -13.73 4.30 -26.28
N GLU A 498 -14.52 4.91 -27.17
CA GLU A 498 -15.70 5.72 -26.80
C GLU A 498 -16.67 4.93 -25.90
N ARG A 499 -16.73 3.59 -26.04
CA ARG A 499 -17.53 2.73 -25.15
C ARG A 499 -16.90 2.54 -23.76
N GLN A 500 -15.58 2.70 -23.63
CA GLN A 500 -14.88 2.53 -22.34
C GLN A 500 -14.99 3.79 -21.48
N TYR A 501 -15.16 4.97 -22.09
CA TYR A 501 -15.33 6.23 -21.38
C TYR A 501 -16.71 6.81 -21.69
N PRO A 502 -17.76 6.43 -20.93
CA PRO A 502 -19.09 6.94 -21.18
C PRO A 502 -19.09 8.48 -21.10
N PRO A 503 -19.82 9.17 -21.99
CA PRO A 503 -19.99 10.61 -21.91
C PRO A 503 -20.48 10.97 -20.50
N ALA A 504 -20.01 12.10 -19.98
CA ALA A 504 -20.36 12.54 -18.65
C ALA A 504 -21.82 13.03 -18.63
N GLU A 505 -22.76 12.11 -18.46
CA GLU A 505 -24.15 12.44 -18.14
C GLU A 505 -24.18 13.08 -16.74
N ASN A 506 -24.65 14.33 -16.68
CA ASN A 506 -24.83 15.21 -15.51
C ASN A 506 -23.77 15.06 -14.39
N PRO A 507 -22.83 16.01 -14.25
CA PRO A 507 -21.77 15.92 -13.25
C PRO A 507 -22.26 15.74 -11.80
N HIS A 508 -23.44 16.27 -11.46
CA HIS A 508 -24.01 16.13 -10.12
C HIS A 508 -24.50 14.71 -9.82
N GLU A 509 -24.86 13.92 -10.84
CA GLU A 509 -25.32 12.54 -10.62
C GLU A 509 -24.20 11.64 -10.12
N ARG A 510 -22.96 11.86 -10.57
CA ARG A 510 -21.78 11.14 -10.06
C ARG A 510 -21.43 11.47 -8.62
N LEU A 511 -21.82 12.66 -8.14
CA LEU A 511 -21.66 13.07 -6.75
C LEU A 511 -22.89 12.76 -5.88
N LYS A 512 -23.97 12.23 -6.46
CA LYS A 512 -25.20 11.94 -5.72
C LYS A 512 -24.92 10.87 -4.66
N GLY A 513 -25.18 11.21 -3.40
CA GLY A 513 -24.92 10.36 -2.25
C GLY A 513 -23.52 10.52 -1.66
N ILE A 514 -22.62 11.25 -2.33
CA ILE A 514 -21.29 11.58 -1.80
C ILE A 514 -21.39 12.87 -0.99
N THR A 515 -21.01 12.81 0.28
CA THR A 515 -20.99 13.94 1.21
C THR A 515 -19.62 14.61 1.20
N VAL A 516 -19.60 15.95 1.28
CA VAL A 516 -18.34 16.69 1.41
C VAL A 516 -17.87 16.60 2.85
N GLY A 517 -16.62 16.19 3.07
CA GLY A 517 -16.00 16.09 4.38
C GLY A 517 -14.64 16.76 4.42
N ASN A 518 -14.30 17.38 5.56
CA ASN A 518 -12.95 17.87 5.78
C ASN A 518 -12.01 16.70 6.10
N VAL A 519 -10.91 16.59 5.36
CA VAL A 519 -9.87 15.58 5.60
C VAL A 519 -9.20 15.76 6.97
N LEU A 520 -9.17 17.00 7.48
CA LEU A 520 -8.49 17.38 8.72
C LEU A 520 -9.32 17.06 9.97
N ASP A 521 -10.64 17.18 9.89
CA ASP A 521 -11.54 16.96 11.04
C ASP A 521 -11.71 15.46 11.40
N ARG A 522 -11.08 14.56 10.64
CA ARG A 522 -11.46 13.14 10.58
C ARG A 522 -10.36 12.17 10.96
N VAL A 523 -9.41 12.65 11.76
CA VAL A 523 -8.34 11.85 12.38
C VAL A 523 -8.86 10.70 13.27
N GLY A 524 -10.19 10.52 13.42
CA GLY A 524 -10.73 9.62 14.44
C GLY A 524 -11.92 8.73 14.21
N VAL A 525 -12.47 8.61 13.00
CA VAL A 525 -13.68 7.79 12.82
C VAL A 525 -13.54 6.87 11.62
N HIS A 526 -12.85 5.74 11.80
CA HIS A 526 -12.93 4.58 10.90
C HIS A 526 -14.33 3.94 10.92
N ARG A 527 -15.36 4.69 10.50
CA ARG A 527 -16.68 4.09 10.23
C ARG A 527 -16.66 3.55 8.80
N TYR A 528 -17.07 2.29 8.67
CA TYR A 528 -17.31 1.55 7.42
C TYR A 528 -18.20 2.28 6.37
N GLY A 529 -18.73 3.47 6.68
CA GLY A 529 -19.45 4.38 5.78
C GLY A 529 -18.61 5.45 5.07
N MET A 530 -17.27 5.45 5.18
CA MET A 530 -16.42 6.44 4.50
C MET A 530 -16.38 6.37 2.96
N ARG A 531 -17.07 5.38 2.37
CA ARG A 531 -17.10 5.18 0.91
C ARG A 531 -17.76 6.33 0.14
N ASP A 532 -18.60 7.10 0.82
CA ASP A 532 -19.46 8.13 0.23
C ASP A 532 -19.04 9.53 0.69
N ILE A 533 -17.73 9.76 0.81
CA ILE A 533 -17.17 11.02 1.29
C ILE A 533 -16.15 11.50 0.28
N ILE A 534 -16.19 12.78 -0.08
CA ILE A 534 -15.20 13.47 -0.92
C ILE A 534 -14.69 14.69 -0.15
N ASP A 535 -13.42 15.03 -0.32
CA ASP A 535 -12.91 16.28 0.24
C ASP A 535 -13.10 17.46 -0.72
N GLU A 536 -13.01 18.67 -0.16
CA GLU A 536 -13.19 19.91 -0.92
C GLU A 536 -12.22 20.03 -2.11
N PRO A 537 -10.90 19.76 -1.99
CA PRO A 537 -9.98 19.81 -3.12
C PRO A 537 -10.37 18.90 -4.29
N THR A 538 -10.77 17.65 -4.00
CA THR A 538 -11.14 16.70 -5.05
C THR A 538 -12.47 17.08 -5.69
N MET A 539 -13.44 17.55 -4.90
CA MET A 539 -14.72 18.05 -5.40
C MET A 539 -14.54 19.25 -6.33
N ASP A 540 -13.70 20.21 -5.92
CA ASP A 540 -13.40 21.41 -6.72
C ASP A 540 -12.69 21.06 -8.02
N ALA A 541 -11.72 20.14 -7.97
CA ALA A 541 -11.06 19.64 -9.17
C ALA A 541 -12.04 18.95 -10.11
N TYR A 542 -12.97 18.15 -9.58
CA TYR A 542 -14.00 17.50 -10.36
C TYR A 542 -14.92 18.51 -11.07
N TYR A 543 -15.47 19.50 -10.35
CA TYR A 543 -16.34 20.52 -10.95
C TYR A 543 -15.62 21.38 -11.99
N ARG A 544 -14.35 21.74 -11.75
CA ARG A 544 -13.51 22.42 -12.73
C ARG A 544 -13.35 21.60 -14.02
N ASN A 545 -13.12 20.31 -13.89
CA ASN A 545 -12.86 19.41 -15.02
C ASN A 545 -14.07 19.16 -15.92
N VAL A 546 -15.28 19.26 -15.36
CA VAL A 546 -16.54 19.11 -16.09
C VAL A 546 -17.10 20.45 -16.58
N GLY A 547 -16.33 21.54 -16.48
CA GLY A 547 -16.73 22.88 -16.95
C GLY A 547 -17.79 23.55 -16.08
N TRP A 548 -18.02 23.06 -14.86
CA TRP A 548 -18.97 23.65 -13.93
C TRP A 548 -18.22 24.59 -12.98
N GLN A 549 -18.41 25.88 -13.16
CA GLN A 549 -17.90 26.86 -12.18
C GLN A 549 -18.81 26.79 -10.95
N THR A 550 -18.28 26.32 -9.82
CA THR A 550 -18.93 26.49 -8.53
C THR A 550 -19.12 28.00 -8.31
N GLY A 551 -20.34 28.45 -8.08
CA GLY A 551 -20.70 29.88 -8.01
C GLY A 551 -20.06 30.69 -6.88
N GLN A 552 -18.99 30.19 -6.26
CA GLN A 552 -18.23 30.85 -5.20
C GLN A 552 -17.17 31.85 -5.70
N ALA A 553 -17.02 32.06 -7.01
CA ALA A 553 -16.05 33.01 -7.58
C ALA A 553 -16.66 34.29 -8.20
N GLN A 554 -17.85 34.71 -7.76
CA GLN A 554 -18.38 36.07 -8.02
C GLN A 554 -18.71 36.84 -6.74
N GLY A 555 -17.87 36.66 -5.72
CA GLY A 555 -17.82 37.54 -4.54
C GLY A 555 -16.58 38.44 -4.61
N THR A 556 -16.57 39.39 -5.56
CA THR A 556 -15.74 40.60 -5.54
C THR A 556 -16.64 41.80 -5.43
#